data_AF-A0A8B6XCZ8-F1
#
_entry.id   AF-A0A8B6XCZ8-F1
#
_cell.length_a   1.000
_cell.length_b   1.000
_cell.length_c   1.000
_cell.angle_alpha   90.00
_cell.angle_beta   90.00
_cell.angle_gamma   90.00
#
_symmetry.space_group_name_H-M   'P 1'
#
loop_
_entity.id
_entity.type
_entity.pdbx_description
1 polymer ?
#
loop_
_entity_poly.entity_id
_entity_poly.type
_entity_poly.pdbx_seq_one_letter_code
_entity_poly.pdbx_strand_id
1 'polypeptide(L)' 'MKFAYTLAFASHALGAEPLKPPATLPWGQTLAWVRGRDGTLVELCTPVGG' A
#
# COMPACT_ATOMS: atom_id res chain seq x y z
N MET A 1 2.04 10.34 -4.91
CA MET A 1 0.61 10.00 -4.62
C MET A 1 0.05 8.85 -5.44
N LYS A 2 0.22 8.76 -6.77
CA LYS A 2 -0.38 7.67 -7.60
C LYS A 2 0.13 6.25 -7.29
N PHE A 3 1.40 6.07 -6.93
CA PHE A 3 2.02 4.74 -6.86
C PHE A 3 1.45 3.81 -5.78
N ALA A 4 1.33 4.27 -4.52
CA ALA A 4 0.78 3.44 -3.45
C ALA A 4 -0.70 3.09 -3.68
N TYR A 5 -1.46 4.02 -4.27
CA TYR A 5 -2.85 3.79 -4.68
C TYR A 5 -2.96 2.72 -5.77
N THR A 6 -2.26 2.89 -6.89
CA THR A 6 -2.35 1.96 -8.01
C THR A 6 -1.91 0.54 -7.61
N LEU A 7 -0.87 0.41 -6.79
CA LEU A 7 -0.39 -0.90 -6.34
C LEU A 7 -1.36 -1.57 -5.36
N ALA A 8 -2.00 -0.83 -4.48
CA ALA A 8 -3.00 -1.38 -3.56
C ALA A 8 -4.31 -1.81 -4.26
N PHE A 9 -4.68 -1.17 -5.38
CA PHE A 9 -5.81 -1.63 -6.20
C PHE A 9 -5.42 -2.77 -7.14
N ALA A 10 -4.23 -2.73 -7.75
CA ALA A 10 -3.74 -3.79 -8.62
C ALA A 10 -3.44 -5.09 -7.88
N SER A 11 -3.08 -5.02 -6.59
CA SER A 11 -2.83 -6.20 -5.75
C SER A 11 -4.05 -7.11 -5.62
N HIS A 12 -5.27 -6.56 -5.70
CA HIS A 12 -6.50 -7.35 -5.71
C HIS A 12 -6.54 -8.33 -6.89
N ALA A 13 -6.08 -7.90 -8.07
CA ALA A 13 -5.97 -8.75 -9.25
C ALA A 13 -4.90 -9.86 -9.10
N LEU A 14 -3.93 -9.66 -8.19
CA LEU A 14 -2.90 -10.63 -7.82
C LEU A 14 -3.31 -11.50 -6.62
N GLY A 15 -4.54 -11.32 -6.10
CA GLY A 15 -5.05 -12.07 -4.95
C GLY A 15 -4.51 -11.61 -3.60
N ALA A 16 -4.06 -10.36 -3.51
CA ALA A 16 -3.76 -9.69 -2.26
C ALA A 16 -4.90 -8.73 -1.89
N GLU A 17 -5.33 -8.77 -0.63
CA GLU A 17 -6.45 -8.01 -0.11
C GLU A 17 -5.96 -6.67 0.46
N PRO A 18 -6.41 -5.52 -0.06
CA PRO A 18 -6.08 -4.23 0.55
C PRO A 18 -6.74 -4.10 1.92
N LEU A 19 -5.96 -3.79 2.96
CA LEU A 19 -6.45 -3.71 4.33
C LEU A 19 -6.92 -2.30 4.72
N LYS A 20 -6.27 -1.28 4.18
CA LYS A 20 -6.63 0.13 4.41
C LYS A 20 -6.35 0.95 3.15
N PRO A 21 -7.15 1.99 2.88
CA PRO A 21 -6.82 2.96 1.85
C PRO A 21 -5.44 3.58 2.14
N PRO A 22 -4.66 3.92 1.09
CA PRO A 22 -3.40 4.60 1.29
C PRO A 22 -3.58 5.92 2.05
N ALA A 23 -2.73 6.14 3.04
CA ALA A 23 -2.76 7.32 3.90
C ALA A 23 -1.43 8.08 3.80
N THR A 24 -1.51 9.41 3.82
CA THR A 24 -0.32 10.26 3.93
C THR A 24 -0.03 10.52 5.41
N LEU A 25 1.19 10.20 5.81
CA LEU A 25 1.68 10.39 7.17
C LEU A 25 2.20 11.82 7.36
N PRO A 26 2.29 12.31 8.61
CA PRO A 26 2.66 13.70 8.91
C PRO A 26 4.03 14.13 8.37
N TRP A 27 4.94 13.18 8.16
CA TRP A 27 6.28 13.42 7.59
C TRP A 27 6.33 13.31 6.06
N GLY A 28 5.19 13.34 5.37
CA GLY A 28 5.11 13.41 3.90
C GLY A 28 5.20 12.06 3.17
N GLN A 29 5.31 10.95 3.89
CA GLN A 29 5.27 9.61 3.32
C GLN A 29 3.83 9.19 3.01
N THR A 30 3.60 8.47 1.90
CA THR A 30 2.34 7.77 1.66
C THR A 30 2.54 6.28 1.88
N LEU A 31 1.60 5.64 2.57
CA LEU A 31 1.70 4.25 2.99
C LEU A 31 0.37 3.52 2.78
N ALA A 32 0.44 2.26 2.37
CA ALA A 32 -0.68 1.35 2.18
C ALA A 32 -0.35 -0.05 2.70
N TRP A 33 -1.37 -0.82 3.10
CA TRP A 33 -1.21 -2.20 3.55
C TRP A 33 -2.03 -3.17 2.72
N VAL A 34 -1.44 -4.29 2.35
CA VAL A 34 -2.10 -5.39 1.65
C VAL A 34 -1.79 -6.71 2.36
N ARG A 35 -2.75 -7.63 2.35
CA ARG A 35 -2.60 -8.99 2.87
C ARG A 35 -2.49 -9.98 1.72
N GLY A 36 -1.40 -10.72 1.65
CA GLY A 36 -1.21 -11.81 0.70
C GLY A 36 -2.13 -12.99 0.99
N ARG A 37 -2.26 -13.90 0.02
CA ARG A 37 -3.12 -15.09 0.10
C ARG A 37 -2.65 -16.11 1.15
N ASP A 38 -1.36 -16.10 1.45
CA ASP A 38 -0.70 -16.86 2.53
C ASP A 38 -0.88 -16.21 3.91
N GLY A 39 -1.55 -15.04 3.96
CA GLY A 39 -1.73 -14.26 5.17
C GLY A 39 -0.60 -13.29 5.46
N THR A 40 0.44 -13.20 4.62
CA THR A 40 1.55 -12.27 4.80
C THR A 40 1.08 -10.82 4.72
N LEU A 41 1.50 -10.00 5.68
CA LEU A 41 1.23 -8.56 5.67
C LEU A 41 2.35 -7.84 4.93
N VAL A 42 1.99 -7.06 3.91
CA VAL A 42 2.95 -6.27 3.12
C VAL A 42 2.60 -4.80 3.25
N GLU A 43 3.62 -4.00 3.57
CA GLU A 43 3.56 -2.56 3.59
C GLU A 43 4.16 -1.98 2.30
N LEU A 44 3.39 -1.09 1.66
CA LEU A 44 3.80 -0.37 0.47
C LEU A 44 3.94 1.11 0.84
N CYS A 45 5.17 1.61 0.89
CA CYS A 45 5.45 2.98 1.30
C CYS A 45 6.26 3.74 0.24
N THR A 46 6.05 5.06 0.17
CA THR A 46 6.94 5.95 -0.58
C THR A 46 8.20 6.25 0.24
N PRO A 47 9.30 6.67 -0.39
CA PRO A 47 10.40 7.29 0.32
C PRO A 47 9.93 8.48 1.16
N VAL A 48 10.61 8.73 2.27
CA VAL A 48 10.43 9.96 3.08
C VAL A 48 11.31 11.05 2.45
N GLY A 49 10.72 12.21 2.13
CA GLY A 49 11.47 13.37 1.63
C GLY A 49 12.03 13.23 0.21
N GLY A 50 11.19 12.83 -0.75
CA GLY A 50 11.56 12.62 -2.16
C GLY A 50 12.32 13.78 -2.81
#